data_AF-A0A1H9R7I8-F1
#
_entry.id   AF-A0A1H9R7I8-F1
#
_cell.length_a   1.000
_cell.length_b   1.000
_cell.length_c   1.000
_cell.angle_alpha   90.00
_cell.angle_beta   90.00
_cell.angle_gamma   90.00
#
_symmetry.space_group_name_H-M   'P 1'
#
loop_
_entity.id
_entity.type
_entity.pdbx_description
1 polymer ?
#
loop_
_entity_poly.entity_id
_entity_poly.type
_entity_poly.pdbx_seq_one_letter_code
_entity_poly.pdbx_strand_id
1 'polypeptide(L)'
;MWKKVVFSLLGLVITGAGLFVYFLFIKNYDIEDEQVDDIVEDEYEITLPDSPPVENQDEGDSENIATENDNNSINNSDPDEDTPDKSVEIYNENHSDDDGTSSDFREKNAVRVEIKGQEEQTAEEIVSKYQQTFTSLQNQANARLSELAAYAYGEYKEKKKSGENVSYTYLFQKYKSAADRLENKTDSAFNQVYHQLVNELESNGFSKSEAQPVYDQYVSKKSSKKSQLMKEMLSHVN
;
A
#
# COMPACT_ATOMS: atom_id res chain seq x y z
N MET A 1 -16.89 -19.05 54.18
CA MET A 1 -15.48 -19.25 53.76
C MET A 1 -15.33 -19.84 52.35
N TRP A 2 -16.28 -20.62 51.84
CA TRP A 2 -16.23 -21.23 50.49
C TRP A 2 -16.14 -20.22 49.32
N LYS A 3 -16.81 -19.06 49.41
CA LYS A 3 -16.74 -18.02 48.37
C LYS A 3 -15.31 -17.50 48.13
N LYS A 4 -14.45 -17.45 49.16
CA LYS A 4 -13.05 -17.00 49.01
C LYS A 4 -12.17 -18.06 48.32
N VAL A 5 -12.49 -19.34 48.47
CA VAL A 5 -11.80 -20.45 47.81
C VAL A 5 -12.13 -20.50 46.31
N VAL A 6 -13.40 -20.23 45.94
CA VAL A 6 -13.83 -20.20 44.53
C VAL A 6 -13.19 -19.02 43.78
N PHE A 7 -13.12 -17.83 44.38
CA PHE A 7 -12.45 -16.68 43.77
C PHE A 7 -10.94 -16.88 43.60
N SER A 8 -10.28 -17.55 44.55
CA SER A 8 -8.84 -17.87 44.45
C SER A 8 -8.54 -18.89 43.35
N LEU A 9 -9.44 -19.87 43.14
CA LEU A 9 -9.27 -20.91 42.13
C LEU A 9 -9.59 -20.39 40.72
N LEU A 10 -10.59 -19.50 40.60
CA LEU A 10 -10.91 -18.80 39.34
C LEU A 10 -9.78 -17.84 38.93
N GLY A 11 -9.16 -17.15 39.89
CA GLY A 11 -7.97 -16.32 39.64
C GLY A 11 -6.82 -17.14 39.05
N LEU A 12 -6.53 -18.32 39.62
CA LEU A 12 -5.46 -19.20 39.16
C LEU A 12 -5.73 -19.79 37.76
N VAL A 13 -7.00 -20.06 37.42
CA VAL A 13 -7.40 -20.50 36.07
C VAL A 13 -7.30 -19.36 35.05
N ILE A 14 -7.61 -18.11 35.41
CA ILE A 14 -7.48 -16.97 34.49
C ILE A 14 -6.00 -16.61 34.28
N THR A 15 -5.17 -16.63 35.32
CA THR A 15 -3.72 -16.41 35.17
C THR A 15 -3.04 -17.58 34.46
N GLY A 16 -3.50 -18.82 34.71
CA GLY A 16 -3.02 -20.02 34.03
C GLY A 16 -3.45 -20.07 32.56
N ALA A 17 -4.69 -19.72 32.24
CA ALA A 17 -5.18 -19.62 30.86
C ALA A 17 -4.56 -18.43 30.12
N GLY A 18 -4.33 -17.30 30.79
CA GLY A 18 -3.60 -16.16 30.23
C GLY A 18 -2.15 -16.51 29.91
N LEU A 19 -1.45 -17.21 30.81
CA LEU A 19 -0.12 -17.75 30.55
C LEU A 19 -0.13 -18.84 29.47
N PHE A 20 -1.18 -19.67 29.40
CA PHE A 20 -1.31 -20.74 28.39
C PHE A 20 -1.63 -20.19 26.99
N VAL A 21 -2.47 -19.16 26.88
CA VAL A 21 -2.72 -18.43 25.64
C VAL A 21 -1.47 -17.62 25.24
N TYR A 22 -0.76 -17.02 26.20
CA TYR A 22 0.54 -16.41 25.95
C TYR A 22 1.58 -17.45 25.49
N PHE A 23 1.59 -18.66 26.06
CA PHE A 23 2.48 -19.75 25.63
C PHE A 23 2.08 -20.40 24.30
N LEU A 24 0.79 -20.43 23.93
CA LEU A 24 0.30 -21.00 22.66
C LEU A 24 0.24 -20.01 21.50
N PHE A 25 0.10 -18.71 21.77
CA PHE A 25 -0.06 -17.67 20.73
C PHE A 25 1.01 -16.57 20.76
N ILE A 26 1.74 -16.34 21.85
CA ILE A 26 2.75 -15.25 21.98
C ILE A 26 4.19 -15.77 22.06
N LYS A 27 4.42 -17.02 22.48
CA LYS A 27 5.54 -17.78 21.91
C LYS A 27 5.16 -18.15 20.48
N ASN A 28 5.27 -17.15 19.59
CA ASN A 28 5.84 -17.42 18.29
C ASN A 28 6.95 -18.42 18.53
N TYR A 29 6.76 -19.65 18.05
CA TYR A 29 7.89 -20.50 17.85
C TYR A 29 8.90 -19.63 17.12
N ASP A 30 10.12 -19.51 17.65
CA ASP A 30 11.29 -19.34 16.80
C ASP A 30 11.22 -20.51 15.82
N ILE A 31 10.52 -20.26 14.73
CA ILE A 31 10.78 -20.93 13.48
C ILE A 31 11.81 -20.08 12.76
N GLU A 32 12.80 -19.57 13.52
CA GLU A 32 14.01 -18.92 13.05
C GLU A 32 14.77 -19.99 12.28
N ASP A 33 14.44 -20.04 11.00
CA ASP A 33 15.23 -20.73 10.02
C ASP A 33 16.09 -19.63 9.42
N GLU A 34 17.37 -19.64 9.79
CA GLU A 34 18.36 -18.62 9.42
C GLU A 34 18.30 -18.31 7.90
N GLN A 35 18.06 -19.33 7.06
CA GLN A 35 17.90 -19.12 5.62
C GLN A 35 16.61 -18.39 5.24
N VAL A 36 15.51 -18.61 5.96
CA VAL A 36 14.26 -17.87 5.76
C VAL A 36 14.41 -16.43 6.20
N ASP A 37 15.13 -16.19 7.30
CA ASP A 37 15.37 -14.85 7.79
C ASP A 37 16.31 -14.08 6.85
N ASP A 38 17.39 -14.69 6.34
CA ASP A 38 18.26 -14.07 5.33
C ASP A 38 17.46 -13.58 4.08
N ILE A 39 16.52 -14.40 3.58
CA ILE A 39 15.68 -14.05 2.41
C ILE A 39 14.77 -12.83 2.70
N VAL A 40 14.33 -12.69 3.96
CA VAL A 40 13.34 -11.69 4.37
C VAL A 40 13.98 -10.45 4.97
N GLU A 41 15.19 -10.56 5.52
CA GLU A 41 15.83 -9.51 6.29
C GLU A 41 16.49 -8.44 5.44
N ASP A 42 17.01 -8.80 4.27
CA ASP A 42 17.66 -7.88 3.34
C ASP A 42 16.81 -6.63 3.03
N GLU A 43 17.45 -5.47 3.10
CA GLU A 43 16.82 -4.19 2.74
C GLU A 43 16.65 -4.08 1.22
N TYR A 44 15.66 -3.29 0.79
CA TYR A 44 15.45 -3.02 -0.64
C TYR A 44 16.44 -1.98 -1.12
N GLU A 45 17.06 -2.23 -2.26
CA GLU A 45 17.89 -1.24 -2.94
C GLU A 45 16.98 -0.26 -3.69
N ILE A 46 16.96 1.01 -3.24
CA ILE A 46 16.17 2.09 -3.83
C ILE A 46 17.09 3.04 -4.59
N THR A 47 16.93 3.09 -5.90
CA THR A 47 17.59 4.07 -6.77
C THR A 47 16.57 5.11 -7.22
N LEU A 48 16.64 6.33 -6.68
CA LEU A 48 15.75 7.43 -7.10
C LEU A 48 16.28 8.07 -8.40
N PRO A 49 15.40 8.57 -9.29
CA PRO A 49 15.84 9.38 -10.43
C PRO A 49 16.43 10.71 -9.93
N ASP A 50 17.48 11.19 -10.58
CA ASP A 50 18.07 12.50 -10.27
C ASP A 50 17.00 13.60 -10.45
N SER A 51 16.66 14.30 -9.37
CA SER A 51 15.86 15.52 -9.46
C SER A 51 16.69 16.62 -10.12
N PRO A 52 16.13 17.40 -11.07
CA PRO A 52 16.81 18.61 -11.54
C PRO A 52 17.05 19.54 -10.36
N PRO A 53 18.14 20.34 -10.37
CA PRO A 53 18.44 21.25 -9.27
C PRO A 53 17.29 22.25 -9.13
N VAL A 54 16.61 22.21 -7.98
CA VAL A 54 15.71 23.29 -7.58
C VAL A 54 16.61 24.49 -7.27
N GLU A 55 16.55 25.51 -8.12
CA GLU A 55 17.22 26.78 -7.90
C GLU A 55 16.58 27.45 -6.67
N ASN A 56 17.40 27.67 -5.65
CA ASN A 56 17.06 28.11 -4.30
C ASN A 56 16.11 29.31 -4.23
N GLN A 57 15.21 29.30 -3.24
CA GLN A 57 15.07 30.43 -2.32
C GLN A 57 15.00 29.96 -0.85
N ASP A 58 16.01 30.42 -0.12
CA ASP A 58 16.22 30.57 1.32
C ASP A 58 16.42 29.36 2.24
N GLU A 59 17.68 29.26 2.69
CA GLU A 59 18.14 28.60 3.91
C GLU A 59 17.57 29.29 5.15
N GLY A 60 17.09 28.51 6.11
CA GLY A 60 16.55 29.03 7.37
C GLY A 60 16.45 27.97 8.45
N ASP A 61 17.62 27.56 8.94
CA ASP A 61 17.91 26.98 10.26
C ASP A 61 17.37 25.59 10.62
N SER A 62 18.33 24.71 10.88
CA SER A 62 18.14 23.42 11.53
C SER A 62 18.47 23.61 13.01
N GLU A 63 17.49 23.40 13.91
CA GLU A 63 17.66 22.53 15.08
C GLU A 63 16.40 22.50 15.98
N ASN A 64 16.00 21.25 16.31
CA ASN A 64 15.44 20.79 17.59
C ASN A 64 14.06 21.30 18.07
N ILE A 65 13.09 20.37 18.25
CA ILE A 65 12.57 19.91 19.56
C ILE A 65 11.32 19.01 19.40
N ALA A 66 11.38 17.88 20.10
CA ALA A 66 10.36 17.10 20.80
C ALA A 66 8.89 17.03 20.32
N THR A 67 8.42 15.78 20.33
CA THR A 67 7.07 15.32 20.69
C THR A 67 6.30 16.23 21.64
N GLU A 68 5.09 16.62 21.23
CA GLU A 68 3.96 16.74 22.13
C GLU A 68 2.64 16.43 21.40
N ASN A 69 1.90 15.49 22.00
CA ASN A 69 0.47 15.26 21.78
C ASN A 69 -0.28 16.58 21.96
N ASP A 70 -1.29 16.84 21.12
CA ASP A 70 -2.55 17.26 21.71
C ASP A 70 -3.78 16.84 20.90
N ASN A 71 -4.72 16.26 21.64
CA ASN A 71 -6.07 15.90 21.23
C ASN A 71 -6.96 17.14 21.30
N ASN A 72 -7.74 17.42 20.26
CA ASN A 72 -9.07 18.02 20.39
C ASN A 72 -9.81 17.85 19.05
N SER A 73 -10.72 16.89 18.86
CA SER A 73 -12.12 16.83 19.32
C SER A 73 -12.98 18.01 18.87
N ILE A 74 -14.23 17.67 18.50
CA ILE A 74 -15.45 18.45 18.17
C ILE A 74 -15.88 18.23 16.71
N ASN A 75 -17.09 17.80 16.37
CA ASN A 75 -18.24 17.28 17.12
C ASN A 75 -19.20 16.64 16.08
N ASN A 76 -19.79 15.50 16.43
CA ASN A 76 -21.02 15.02 15.81
C ASN A 76 -22.21 15.82 16.36
N SER A 77 -23.14 16.20 15.48
CA SER A 77 -24.51 16.57 15.86
C SER A 77 -25.45 16.35 14.66
N ASP A 78 -26.18 15.24 14.70
CA ASP A 78 -27.51 15.10 14.07
C ASP A 78 -28.55 15.81 14.96
N PRO A 79 -29.67 16.30 14.41
CA PRO A 79 -30.89 15.47 14.45
C PRO A 79 -31.85 15.59 13.24
N ASP A 80 -32.33 14.42 12.82
CA ASP A 80 -33.68 13.97 12.40
C ASP A 80 -34.64 14.82 11.53
N GLU A 81 -35.10 14.13 10.46
CA GLU A 81 -36.44 13.99 9.83
C GLU A 81 -37.40 15.20 9.69
N ASP A 82 -37.78 15.50 8.43
CA ASP A 82 -39.16 15.22 7.95
C ASP A 82 -39.27 15.37 6.41
N THR A 83 -40.05 14.50 5.77
CA THR A 83 -40.49 14.59 4.35
C THR A 83 -42.03 14.54 4.33
N PRO A 84 -42.74 15.18 3.37
CA PRO A 84 -43.09 14.45 2.14
C PRO A 84 -43.38 15.27 0.85
N ASP A 85 -43.02 14.65 -0.28
CA ASP A 85 -43.79 14.45 -1.54
C ASP A 85 -44.36 15.65 -2.35
N LYS A 86 -43.86 15.86 -3.60
CA LYS A 86 -44.62 15.62 -4.86
C LYS A 86 -43.92 16.08 -6.15
N SER A 87 -43.75 15.10 -7.04
CA SER A 87 -43.95 15.07 -8.51
C SER A 87 -43.68 16.31 -9.38
N VAL A 88 -42.92 16.14 -10.47
CA VAL A 88 -43.40 16.03 -11.87
C VAL A 88 -42.21 15.83 -12.82
N GLU A 89 -42.21 14.69 -13.55
CA GLU A 89 -41.49 14.52 -14.81
C GLU A 89 -42.31 15.11 -15.96
N ILE A 90 -41.67 15.84 -16.89
CA ILE A 90 -42.13 15.95 -18.29
C ILE A 90 -40.90 15.96 -19.22
N TYR A 91 -40.86 14.96 -20.09
CA TYR A 91 -40.10 14.92 -21.35
C TYR A 91 -40.66 15.94 -22.35
N ASN A 92 -39.80 16.57 -23.17
CA ASN A 92 -40.09 16.68 -24.61
C ASN A 92 -38.86 17.06 -25.46
N GLU A 93 -38.81 16.40 -26.61
CA GLU A 93 -37.82 16.39 -27.66
C GLU A 93 -38.38 17.12 -28.90
N ASN A 94 -37.49 17.69 -29.74
CA ASN A 94 -37.70 18.14 -31.13
C ASN A 94 -38.58 19.41 -31.33
N HIS A 95 -38.32 20.35 -32.23
CA HIS A 95 -37.78 20.28 -33.60
C HIS A 95 -37.38 21.69 -34.11
N SER A 96 -36.76 21.70 -35.30
CA SER A 96 -35.97 22.72 -35.98
C SER A 96 -36.65 23.99 -36.53
N ASP A 97 -35.77 24.93 -36.89
CA ASP A 97 -35.74 25.84 -38.06
C ASP A 97 -36.03 27.34 -37.89
N ASP A 98 -34.96 28.10 -38.22
CA ASP A 98 -34.89 29.30 -39.06
C ASP A 98 -35.48 30.63 -38.54
N ASP A 99 -34.61 31.60 -38.28
CA ASP A 99 -34.57 32.89 -39.01
C ASP A 99 -33.37 33.73 -38.52
N GLY A 100 -32.62 34.29 -39.45
CA GLY A 100 -31.37 35.00 -39.20
C GLY A 100 -31.57 36.47 -38.86
N THR A 101 -30.69 37.05 -38.03
CA THR A 101 -30.29 38.46 -38.15
C THR A 101 -28.91 38.68 -37.53
N SER A 102 -28.04 39.29 -38.33
CA SER A 102 -26.65 39.68 -38.10
C SER A 102 -26.51 40.83 -37.10
N SER A 103 -25.47 40.83 -36.24
CA SER A 103 -24.45 41.91 -36.14
C SER A 103 -23.54 41.78 -34.90
N ASP A 104 -22.26 42.04 -35.15
CA ASP A 104 -21.23 42.52 -34.22
C ASP A 104 -20.72 41.62 -33.07
N PHE A 105 -19.86 40.66 -33.42
CA PHE A 105 -18.78 40.24 -32.53
C PHE A 105 -17.50 41.02 -32.84
N ARG A 106 -17.22 42.01 -31.99
CA ARG A 106 -15.91 42.67 -31.87
C ARG A 106 -14.84 41.64 -31.54
N GLU A 107 -13.99 41.41 -32.53
CA GLU A 107 -12.69 40.77 -32.46
C GLU A 107 -11.82 41.43 -31.37
N LYS A 108 -11.75 40.80 -30.19
CA LYS A 108 -10.64 41.04 -29.27
C LYS A 108 -9.48 40.16 -29.74
N ASN A 109 -8.56 40.80 -30.47
CA ASN A 109 -7.20 40.34 -30.69
C ASN A 109 -6.54 40.09 -29.32
N ALA A 110 -6.64 38.85 -28.82
CA ALA A 110 -5.78 38.36 -27.77
C ALA A 110 -4.45 37.98 -28.43
N VAL A 111 -3.50 38.91 -28.35
CA VAL A 111 -2.09 38.66 -28.62
C VAL A 111 -1.67 37.50 -27.72
N ARG A 112 -1.56 36.30 -28.30
CA ARG A 112 -0.93 35.16 -27.66
C ARG A 112 0.55 35.48 -27.55
N VAL A 113 0.97 35.90 -26.36
CA VAL A 113 2.38 35.99 -26.01
C VAL A 113 2.89 34.55 -25.97
N GLU A 114 3.57 34.12 -27.02
CA GLU A 114 4.43 32.94 -26.96
C GLU A 114 5.61 33.28 -26.03
N ILE A 115 5.52 32.83 -24.77
CA ILE A 115 6.70 32.71 -23.94
C ILE A 115 7.35 31.37 -24.29
N LYS A 116 8.36 31.43 -25.17
CA LYS A 116 9.41 30.40 -25.23
C LYS A 116 10.26 30.55 -23.98
N GLY A 117 10.35 29.53 -23.12
CA GLY A 117 11.34 29.55 -22.06
C GLY A 117 11.21 28.61 -20.86
N GLN A 118 10.31 27.63 -20.86
CA GLN A 118 10.33 26.53 -19.89
C GLN A 118 9.77 25.30 -20.63
N GLU A 119 10.57 24.25 -20.81
CA GLU A 119 9.98 22.94 -21.09
C GLU A 119 9.22 22.57 -19.82
N GLU A 120 7.92 22.89 -19.76
CA GLU A 120 7.05 22.47 -18.67
C GLU A 120 7.00 20.95 -18.72
N GLN A 121 7.75 20.32 -17.82
CA GLN A 121 7.77 18.88 -17.65
C GLN A 121 6.34 18.40 -17.40
N THR A 122 5.87 17.43 -18.18
CA THR A 122 4.52 16.87 -18.06
C THR A 122 4.42 15.91 -16.87
N ALA A 123 3.20 15.70 -16.36
CA ALA A 123 2.96 14.69 -15.32
C ALA A 123 3.43 13.29 -15.74
N GLU A 124 3.24 12.93 -17.01
CA GLU A 124 3.68 11.63 -17.56
C GLU A 124 5.20 11.49 -17.55
N GLU A 125 5.94 12.56 -17.89
CA GLU A 125 7.40 12.58 -17.81
C GLU A 125 7.89 12.44 -16.37
N ILE A 126 7.26 13.13 -15.40
CA ILE A 126 7.55 12.95 -13.97
C ILE A 126 7.33 11.48 -13.58
N VAL A 127 6.17 10.89 -13.88
CA VAL A 127 5.88 9.49 -13.57
C VAL A 127 6.88 8.54 -14.23
N SER A 128 7.27 8.80 -15.48
CA SER A 128 8.20 7.96 -16.24
C SER A 128 9.58 7.87 -15.58
N LYS A 129 10.08 8.95 -14.98
CA LYS A 129 11.36 8.94 -14.23
C LYS A 129 11.41 7.88 -13.14
N TYR A 130 10.29 7.62 -12.46
CA TYR A 130 10.22 6.67 -11.35
C TYR A 130 9.96 5.22 -11.79
N GLN A 131 9.59 4.98 -13.06
CA GLN A 131 9.21 3.65 -13.54
C GLN A 131 10.32 2.62 -13.37
N GLN A 132 11.57 3.01 -13.59
CA GLN A 132 12.71 2.12 -13.41
C GLN A 132 12.89 1.71 -11.94
N THR A 133 12.71 2.64 -11.01
CA THR A 133 12.77 2.37 -9.56
C THR A 133 11.68 1.39 -9.14
N PHE A 134 10.43 1.61 -9.55
CA PHE A 134 9.33 0.68 -9.26
C PHE A 134 9.56 -0.70 -9.88
N THR A 135 10.10 -0.76 -11.10
CA THR A 135 10.44 -2.02 -11.77
C THR A 135 11.55 -2.77 -11.01
N SER A 136 12.57 -2.06 -10.52
CA SER A 136 13.61 -2.64 -9.68
C SER A 136 13.04 -3.23 -8.39
N LEU A 137 12.21 -2.47 -7.66
CA LEU A 137 11.56 -2.95 -6.44
C LEU A 137 10.69 -4.19 -6.70
N GLN A 138 9.92 -4.18 -7.79
CA GLN A 138 9.12 -5.33 -8.19
C GLN A 138 10.00 -6.57 -8.47
N ASN A 139 11.13 -6.40 -9.14
CA ASN A 139 12.03 -7.50 -9.45
C ASN A 139 12.68 -8.08 -8.18
N GLN A 140 13.13 -7.23 -7.27
CA GLN A 140 13.68 -7.64 -5.97
C GLN A 140 12.64 -8.42 -5.15
N ALA A 141 11.41 -7.90 -5.03
CA ALA A 141 10.33 -8.57 -4.33
C ALA A 141 9.97 -9.93 -4.97
N ASN A 142 9.92 -9.99 -6.30
CA ASN A 142 9.65 -11.23 -7.01
C ASN A 142 10.74 -12.28 -6.82
N ALA A 143 12.02 -11.88 -6.81
CA ALA A 143 13.14 -12.78 -6.56
C ALA A 143 13.03 -13.39 -5.16
N ARG A 144 12.91 -12.56 -4.12
CA ARG A 144 12.80 -12.99 -2.72
C ARG A 144 11.58 -13.89 -2.46
N LEU A 145 10.43 -13.54 -3.02
CA LEU A 145 9.23 -14.39 -2.92
C LEU A 145 9.41 -15.76 -3.59
N SER A 146 10.12 -15.80 -4.72
CA SER A 146 10.36 -17.04 -5.46
C SER A 146 11.38 -17.91 -4.76
N GLU A 147 12.39 -17.31 -4.13
CA GLU A 147 13.36 -17.98 -3.26
C GLU A 147 12.70 -18.58 -2.02
N LEU A 148 11.87 -17.78 -1.32
CA LEU A 148 11.09 -18.25 -0.16
C LEU A 148 10.20 -19.45 -0.52
N ALA A 149 9.52 -19.39 -1.67
CA ALA A 149 8.68 -20.49 -2.16
C ALA A 149 9.52 -21.73 -2.53
N ALA A 150 10.69 -21.55 -3.14
CA ALA A 150 11.59 -22.64 -3.47
C ALA A 150 12.10 -23.36 -2.21
N TYR A 151 12.46 -22.59 -1.18
CA TYR A 151 12.90 -23.12 0.12
C TYR A 151 11.76 -23.89 0.82
N ALA A 152 10.55 -23.32 0.85
CA ALA A 152 9.35 -23.99 1.36
C ALA A 152 9.09 -25.34 0.69
N TYR A 153 9.23 -25.40 -0.63
CA TYR A 153 9.06 -26.63 -1.38
C TYR A 153 10.19 -27.63 -1.14
N GLY A 154 11.42 -27.15 -0.95
CA GLY A 154 12.58 -27.96 -0.54
C GLY A 154 12.31 -28.69 0.78
N GLU A 155 11.97 -27.93 1.82
CA GLU A 155 11.69 -28.46 3.16
C GLU A 155 10.54 -29.49 3.12
N TYR A 156 9.46 -29.18 2.40
CA TYR A 156 8.35 -30.13 2.21
C TYR A 156 8.80 -31.47 1.62
N LYS A 157 9.60 -31.43 0.54
CA LYS A 157 10.09 -32.64 -0.14
C LYS A 157 10.99 -33.47 0.77
N GLU A 158 11.86 -32.84 1.53
CA GLU A 158 12.79 -33.52 2.43
C GLU A 158 12.05 -34.21 3.58
N LYS A 159 11.12 -33.50 4.22
CA LYS A 159 10.30 -34.08 5.29
C LYS A 159 9.46 -35.26 4.77
N LYS A 160 8.88 -35.15 3.58
CA LYS A 160 8.15 -36.26 2.93
C LYS A 160 9.04 -37.48 2.67
N LYS A 161 10.29 -37.28 2.24
CA LYS A 161 11.26 -38.38 2.00
C LYS A 161 11.73 -39.05 3.28
N SER A 162 11.92 -38.29 4.35
CA SER A 162 12.40 -38.79 5.65
C SER A 162 11.37 -39.69 6.37
N GLY A 163 10.11 -39.68 5.95
CA GLY A 163 9.02 -40.38 6.63
C GLY A 163 8.54 -39.68 7.89
N GLU A 164 9.04 -38.47 8.18
CA GLU A 164 8.50 -37.59 9.21
C GLU A 164 7.04 -37.23 8.91
N ASN A 165 6.22 -37.09 9.96
CA ASN A 165 4.88 -36.59 9.81
C ASN A 165 4.94 -35.10 9.43
N VAL A 166 4.71 -34.81 8.16
CA VAL A 166 4.71 -33.44 7.62
C VAL A 166 3.51 -32.69 8.19
N SER A 167 3.76 -31.80 9.15
CA SER A 167 2.73 -30.84 9.59
C SER A 167 2.57 -29.74 8.53
N TYR A 168 1.62 -29.94 7.62
CA TYR A 168 1.26 -28.95 6.61
C TYR A 168 0.90 -27.59 7.22
N THR A 169 0.20 -27.61 8.36
CA THR A 169 -0.16 -26.40 9.11
C THR A 169 1.07 -25.63 9.58
N TYR A 170 2.09 -26.34 10.08
CA TYR A 170 3.34 -25.72 10.53
C TYR A 170 4.11 -25.08 9.37
N LEU A 171 4.33 -25.82 8.28
CA LEU A 171 5.00 -25.28 7.09
C LEU A 171 4.25 -24.06 6.55
N PHE A 172 2.93 -24.16 6.43
CA PHE A 172 2.11 -23.04 5.99
C PHE A 172 2.27 -21.81 6.88
N GLN A 173 2.18 -21.96 8.21
CA GLN A 173 2.33 -20.84 9.14
C GLN A 173 3.72 -20.20 9.07
N LYS A 174 4.78 -21.01 9.02
CA LYS A 174 6.18 -20.55 8.87
C LYS A 174 6.34 -19.66 7.64
N TYR A 175 6.01 -20.20 6.47
CA TYR A 175 6.23 -19.52 5.20
C TYR A 175 5.25 -18.38 4.94
N LYS A 176 4.03 -18.48 5.47
CA LYS A 176 3.09 -17.35 5.44
C LYS A 176 3.63 -16.18 6.26
N SER A 177 4.10 -16.43 7.48
CA SER A 177 4.68 -15.38 8.33
C SER A 177 5.87 -14.69 7.65
N ALA A 178 6.78 -15.47 7.07
CA ALA A 178 7.91 -14.94 6.30
C ALA A 178 7.46 -14.11 5.08
N ALA A 179 6.46 -14.59 4.33
CA ALA A 179 5.91 -13.87 3.20
C ALA A 179 5.22 -12.55 3.61
N ASP A 180 4.50 -12.54 4.73
CA ASP A 180 3.87 -11.33 5.26
C ASP A 180 4.94 -10.29 5.66
N ARG A 181 6.06 -10.72 6.28
CA ARG A 181 7.19 -9.83 6.60
C ARG A 181 7.80 -9.22 5.34
N LEU A 182 8.02 -10.04 4.31
CA LEU A 182 8.54 -9.57 3.01
C LEU A 182 7.56 -8.62 2.31
N GLU A 183 6.26 -8.90 2.38
CA GLU A 183 5.20 -8.02 1.85
C GLU A 183 5.23 -6.65 2.54
N ASN A 184 5.32 -6.62 3.88
CA ASN A 184 5.39 -5.36 4.64
C ASN A 184 6.61 -4.51 4.26
N LYS A 185 7.77 -5.14 4.05
CA LYS A 185 8.98 -4.44 3.60
C LYS A 185 8.85 -3.93 2.16
N THR A 186 8.24 -4.73 1.28
CA THR A 186 7.93 -4.31 -0.10
C THR A 186 7.00 -3.10 -0.09
N ASP A 187 5.91 -3.15 0.69
CA ASP A 187 4.95 -2.06 0.85
C ASP A 187 5.64 -0.79 1.37
N SER A 188 6.54 -0.92 2.36
CA SER A 188 7.32 0.20 2.89
C SER A 188 8.22 0.84 1.82
N ALA A 189 9.03 0.05 1.11
CA ALA A 189 9.91 0.55 0.06
C ALA A 189 9.13 1.18 -1.11
N PHE A 190 8.03 0.55 -1.53
CA PHE A 190 7.15 1.10 -2.55
C PHE A 190 6.57 2.46 -2.12
N ASN A 191 6.03 2.54 -0.91
CA ASN A 191 5.42 3.78 -0.40
C ASN A 191 6.44 4.92 -0.28
N GLN A 192 7.69 4.63 0.10
CA GLN A 192 8.76 5.63 0.11
C GLN A 192 8.95 6.27 -1.28
N VAL A 193 9.09 5.44 -2.33
CA VAL A 193 9.26 5.91 -3.71
C VAL A 193 8.00 6.60 -4.23
N TYR A 194 6.82 6.05 -3.91
CA TYR A 194 5.54 6.63 -4.28
C TYR A 194 5.32 8.02 -3.69
N HIS A 195 5.70 8.23 -2.43
CA HIS A 195 5.64 9.54 -1.80
C HIS A 195 6.54 10.56 -2.50
N GLN A 196 7.75 10.17 -2.92
CA GLN A 196 8.63 11.06 -3.68
C GLN A 196 8.03 11.44 -5.04
N LEU A 197 7.45 10.47 -5.76
CA LEU A 197 6.73 10.73 -7.00
C LEU A 197 5.59 11.74 -6.78
N VAL A 198 4.77 11.53 -5.76
CA VAL A 198 3.65 12.44 -5.44
C VAL A 198 4.17 13.85 -5.11
N ASN A 199 5.24 13.96 -4.31
CA ASN A 199 5.83 15.24 -3.95
C ASN A 199 6.38 15.99 -5.19
N GLU A 200 7.05 15.29 -6.12
CA GLU A 200 7.55 15.90 -7.35
C GLU A 200 6.39 16.35 -8.26
N LEU A 201 5.31 15.57 -8.35
CA LEU A 201 4.10 15.97 -9.08
C LEU A 201 3.49 17.25 -8.50
N GLU A 202 3.27 17.31 -7.18
CA GLU A 202 2.70 18.49 -6.53
C GLU A 202 3.60 19.73 -6.67
N SER A 203 4.92 19.56 -6.56
CA SER A 203 5.89 20.64 -6.70
C SER A 203 5.91 21.22 -8.12
N ASN A 204 5.50 20.44 -9.13
CA ASN A 204 5.34 20.87 -10.51
C ASN A 204 3.89 21.28 -10.85
N GLY A 205 3.02 21.41 -9.86
CA GLY A 205 1.64 21.89 -10.04
C GLY A 205 0.65 20.82 -10.51
N PHE A 206 1.03 19.54 -10.50
CA PHE A 206 0.14 18.43 -10.86
C PHE A 206 -0.62 17.88 -9.65
N SER A 207 -1.73 17.20 -9.93
CA SER A 207 -2.53 16.53 -8.90
C SER A 207 -1.90 15.21 -8.46
N LYS A 208 -2.09 14.83 -7.18
CA LYS A 208 -1.74 13.50 -6.67
C LYS A 208 -2.38 12.36 -7.46
N SER A 209 -3.55 12.61 -8.06
CA SER A 209 -4.27 11.63 -8.86
C SER A 209 -3.48 11.12 -10.08
N GLU A 210 -2.51 11.90 -10.57
CA GLU A 210 -1.62 11.49 -11.67
C GLU A 210 -0.74 10.28 -11.28
N ALA A 211 -0.47 10.09 -9.98
CA ALA A 211 0.27 8.93 -9.48
C ALA A 211 -0.64 7.70 -9.23
N GLN A 212 -1.96 7.84 -9.21
CA GLN A 212 -2.87 6.75 -8.84
C GLN A 212 -2.69 5.47 -9.69
N PRO A 213 -2.51 5.55 -11.03
CA PRO A 213 -2.28 4.35 -11.84
C PRO A 213 -1.05 3.53 -11.41
N VAL A 214 -0.03 4.17 -10.85
CA VAL A 214 1.17 3.48 -10.34
C VAL A 214 0.82 2.64 -9.11
N TYR A 215 0.04 3.19 -8.18
CA TYR A 215 -0.44 2.48 -7.00
C TYR A 215 -1.35 1.30 -7.37
N ASP A 216 -2.28 1.53 -8.30
CA ASP A 216 -3.21 0.49 -8.75
C ASP A 216 -2.48 -0.68 -9.41
N GLN A 217 -1.48 -0.38 -10.24
CA GLN A 217 -0.62 -1.42 -10.83
C GLN A 217 0.14 -2.20 -9.76
N TYR A 218 0.65 -1.53 -8.73
CA TYR A 218 1.33 -2.18 -7.61
C TYR A 218 0.42 -3.18 -6.89
N VAL A 219 -0.76 -2.74 -6.46
CA VAL A 219 -1.74 -3.60 -5.76
C VAL A 219 -2.17 -4.78 -6.63
N SER A 220 -2.42 -4.54 -7.92
CA SER A 220 -2.80 -5.58 -8.88
C SER A 220 -1.71 -6.64 -9.04
N LYS A 221 -0.45 -6.22 -9.26
CA LYS A 221 0.70 -7.12 -9.39
C LYS A 221 0.95 -7.91 -8.11
N LYS A 222 0.84 -7.28 -6.94
CA LYS A 222 0.96 -7.93 -5.63
C LYS A 222 -0.05 -9.07 -5.47
N SER A 223 -1.32 -8.79 -5.75
CA SER A 223 -2.41 -9.78 -5.70
C SER A 223 -2.20 -10.94 -6.69
N SER A 224 -1.81 -10.62 -7.93
CA SER A 224 -1.53 -11.61 -8.98
C SER A 224 -0.39 -12.56 -8.58
N LYS A 225 0.73 -12.02 -8.09
CA LYS A 225 1.89 -12.83 -7.67
C LYS A 225 1.54 -13.75 -6.50
N LYS A 226 0.80 -13.27 -5.51
CA LYS A 226 0.32 -14.07 -4.38
C LYS A 226 -0.52 -15.26 -4.86
N SER A 227 -1.45 -15.01 -5.78
CA SER A 227 -2.30 -16.05 -6.36
C SER A 227 -1.49 -17.07 -7.18
N GLN A 228 -0.52 -16.60 -7.96
CA GLN A 228 0.37 -17.45 -8.74
C GLN A 228 1.19 -18.39 -7.84
N LEU A 229 1.87 -17.86 -6.83
CA LEU A 229 2.69 -18.65 -5.91
C LEU A 229 1.87 -19.69 -5.15
N MET A 230 0.66 -19.32 -4.70
CA MET A 230 -0.24 -20.24 -4.02
C MET A 230 -0.65 -21.40 -4.95
N LYS A 231 -0.98 -21.11 -6.21
CA LYS A 231 -1.30 -22.13 -7.21
C LYS A 231 -0.12 -23.05 -7.50
N GLU A 232 1.07 -22.48 -7.68
CA GLU A 232 2.31 -23.25 -7.91
C GLU A 232 2.59 -24.19 -6.71
N MET A 233 2.47 -23.70 -5.48
CA MET A 233 2.68 -24.50 -4.28
C MET A 233 1.66 -25.64 -4.15
N LEU A 234 0.37 -25.36 -4.37
CA LEU A 234 -0.69 -26.38 -4.30
C LEU A 234 -0.51 -27.48 -5.35
N SER A 235 0.01 -27.16 -6.54
CA SER A 235 0.28 -28.18 -7.57
C SER A 235 1.38 -29.17 -7.20
N HIS A 236 2.22 -28.84 -6.21
CA HIS A 236 3.31 -29.71 -5.74
C HIS A 236 2.93 -30.58 -4.53
N VAL A 237 1.81 -30.27 -3.87
CA VAL A 237 1.34 -30.98 -2.67
C VAL A 237 0.38 -32.12 -3.03
N ASN A 238 -0.37 -32.00 -4.14
CA ASN A 238 -1.33 -32.99 -4.62
C ASN A 238 -0.70 -34.14 -5.41
#